data_AF-A0A7X8EFB3-F1
#
_entry.id   AF-A0A7X8EFB3-F1
#
_cell.length_a   1.000
_cell.length_b   1.000
_cell.length_c   1.000
_cell.angle_alpha   90.00
_cell.angle_beta   90.00
_cell.angle_gamma   90.00
#
_symmetry.space_group_name_H-M   'P 1'
#
loop_
_entity.id
_entity.type
_entity.pdbx_description
1 polymer ?
#
loop_
_entity_poly.entity_id
_entity_poly.type
_entity_poly.pdbx_seq_one_letter_code
_entity_poly.pdbx_strand_id
1 'polypeptide(L)'
;MQRLIKLLLLTFVGVSTLSTLKAVPAYPGIIQQTQSDGTTLNYYLYGDEYFSWARTTDDYTIKRNAIGDYVYMVKDSYGDLVLSEVIAHNPELRSQAEQLFLSTLETKMFYSESQMSIVQQAIAIRKAEEEKSSRAFPTTGDRKLICILIGYTDRPFVKTQAEFNALFNEVGYTTGGATGSVKDYYLENS
;
A
#
# COMPACT_ATOMS: atom_id res chain seq x y z
N MET A 1 20.81 48.31 -21.14
CA MET A 1 20.77 47.54 -19.87
C MET A 1 19.40 46.96 -19.53
N GLN A 2 18.28 47.70 -19.67
CA GLN A 2 16.93 47.18 -19.36
C GLN A 2 16.43 46.01 -20.23
N ARG A 3 16.94 45.85 -21.47
CA ARG A 3 16.59 44.71 -22.35
C ARG A 3 17.34 43.42 -22.02
N LEU A 4 18.55 43.49 -21.45
CA LEU A 4 19.29 42.30 -21.00
C LEU A 4 18.71 41.73 -19.70
N ILE A 5 18.24 42.58 -18.79
CA ILE A 5 17.60 42.17 -17.52
C ILE A 5 16.28 41.42 -17.78
N LYS A 6 15.50 41.84 -18.78
CA LYS A 6 14.28 41.13 -19.18
C LYS A 6 14.55 39.76 -19.81
N LEU A 7 15.68 39.57 -20.49
CA LEU A 7 16.06 38.28 -21.05
C LEU A 7 16.56 37.32 -19.96
N LEU A 8 17.24 37.84 -18.94
CA LEU A 8 17.73 37.09 -17.78
C LEU A 8 16.59 36.69 -16.81
N LEU A 9 15.53 37.51 -16.71
CA LEU A 9 14.32 37.15 -15.97
C LEU A 9 13.44 36.14 -16.71
N LEU A 10 13.51 36.07 -18.03
CA LEU A 10 12.76 35.09 -18.82
C LEU A 10 13.41 33.71 -18.81
N THR A 11 14.73 33.63 -18.63
CA THR A 11 15.46 32.35 -18.48
C THR A 11 15.40 31.78 -17.06
N PHE A 12 15.14 32.60 -16.03
CA PHE A 12 15.02 32.12 -14.65
C PHE A 12 13.66 31.47 -14.33
N VAL A 13 12.63 31.70 -15.15
CA VAL A 13 11.30 31.07 -14.99
C VAL A 13 11.21 29.70 -15.68
N GLY A 14 12.22 29.30 -16.47
CA GLY A 14 12.24 28.04 -17.22
C GLY A 14 12.70 26.80 -16.45
N VAL A 15 13.06 26.92 -15.17
CA VAL A 15 13.58 25.81 -14.35
C VAL A 15 12.64 25.54 -13.16
N SER A 16 11.33 25.58 -13.39
CA SER A 16 10.36 25.00 -12.45
C SER A 16 10.30 23.49 -12.66
N THR A 17 11.20 22.79 -11.98
CA THR A 17 11.04 21.43 -11.43
C THR A 17 10.04 20.53 -12.16
N LEU A 18 10.50 19.85 -13.21
CA LEU A 18 9.90 18.60 -13.67
C LEU A 18 10.24 17.51 -12.64
N SER A 19 9.54 17.49 -11.52
CA SER A 19 9.53 16.34 -10.61
C SER A 19 8.76 15.21 -11.29
N THR A 20 9.39 14.51 -12.23
CA THR A 20 8.84 13.27 -12.76
C THR A 20 8.86 12.25 -11.62
N LEU A 21 7.73 12.09 -10.93
CA LEU A 21 7.44 10.92 -10.10
C LEU A 21 7.49 9.71 -11.03
N LYS A 22 8.65 9.06 -11.12
CA LYS A 22 8.77 7.82 -11.88
C LYS A 22 8.14 6.72 -11.03
N ALA A 23 6.97 6.26 -11.46
CA ALA A 23 6.39 5.00 -10.97
C ALA A 23 7.47 3.92 -11.08
N VAL A 24 7.66 3.14 -10.02
CA VAL A 24 8.72 2.13 -9.98
C VAL A 24 8.10 0.83 -10.48
N PRO A 25 8.49 0.34 -11.68
CA PRO A 25 7.95 -0.91 -12.17
C PRO A 25 8.38 -2.07 -11.26
N ALA A 26 7.58 -3.13 -11.27
CA ALA A 26 7.91 -4.38 -10.61
C ALA A 26 9.30 -4.89 -11.07
N TYR A 27 9.96 -5.63 -10.17
CA TYR A 27 11.26 -6.22 -10.44
C TYR A 27 11.21 -7.07 -11.73
N PRO A 28 12.02 -6.76 -12.77
CA PRO A 28 11.89 -7.38 -14.09
C PRO A 28 12.48 -8.80 -14.16
N GLY A 29 13.20 -9.24 -13.14
CA GLY A 29 13.82 -10.56 -13.08
C GLY A 29 12.88 -11.64 -12.57
N ILE A 30 13.35 -12.88 -12.66
CA ILE A 30 12.67 -14.04 -12.07
C ILE A 30 12.70 -13.91 -10.54
N ILE A 31 11.55 -14.14 -9.92
CA ILE A 31 11.39 -14.25 -8.47
C ILE A 31 11.17 -15.72 -8.13
N GLN A 32 11.79 -16.15 -7.03
CA GLN A 32 11.68 -17.51 -6.52
C GLN A 32 10.85 -17.52 -5.25
N GLN A 33 9.91 -18.47 -5.15
CA GLN A 33 9.08 -18.68 -3.96
C GLN A 33 9.02 -20.16 -3.65
N THR A 34 9.38 -20.53 -2.42
CA THR A 34 9.13 -21.87 -1.90
C THR A 34 7.66 -21.99 -1.47
N GLN A 35 6.99 -23.05 -1.92
CA GLN A 35 5.59 -23.33 -1.65
C GLN A 35 5.42 -24.35 -0.54
N SER A 36 4.19 -24.51 -0.04
CA SER A 36 3.86 -25.39 1.08
C SER A 36 4.13 -26.86 0.80
N ASP A 37 4.12 -27.28 -0.47
CA ASP A 37 4.49 -28.63 -0.92
C ASP A 37 6.01 -28.86 -1.03
N GLY A 38 6.81 -27.86 -0.69
CA GLY A 38 8.27 -27.90 -0.71
C GLY A 38 8.90 -27.61 -2.08
N THR A 39 8.11 -27.36 -3.12
CA THR A 39 8.63 -26.98 -4.44
C THR A 39 9.02 -25.49 -4.47
N THR A 40 9.91 -25.13 -5.41
CA THR A 40 10.27 -23.72 -5.66
C THR A 40 9.70 -23.28 -7.00
N LEU A 41 8.81 -22.30 -6.96
CA LEU A 41 8.23 -21.66 -8.14
C LEU A 41 9.07 -20.46 -8.58
N ASN A 42 9.40 -20.43 -9.87
CA ASN A 42 9.99 -19.30 -10.57
C ASN A 42 8.86 -18.55 -11.29
N TYR A 43 8.76 -17.24 -11.07
CA TYR A 43 7.72 -16.42 -11.68
C TYR A 43 8.20 -14.99 -11.97
N TYR A 44 7.46 -14.28 -12.82
CA TYR A 44 7.64 -12.86 -13.08
C TYR A 44 6.57 -12.03 -12.37
N LEU A 45 6.96 -10.90 -11.80
CA LEU A 45 6.04 -9.90 -11.28
C LEU A 45 5.94 -8.74 -12.27
N TYR A 46 4.73 -8.32 -12.56
CA TYR A 46 4.42 -7.20 -13.44
C TYR A 46 3.63 -6.15 -12.67
N GLY A 47 3.57 -4.94 -13.21
CA GLY A 47 2.86 -3.81 -12.63
C GLY A 47 3.80 -2.87 -11.88
N ASP A 48 3.26 -2.19 -10.87
CA ASP A 48 3.92 -1.10 -10.13
C ASP A 48 3.50 -1.10 -8.64
N GLU A 49 3.83 -0.03 -7.92
CA GLU A 49 3.49 0.15 -6.49
C GLU A 49 1.98 0.22 -6.18
N TYR A 50 1.15 0.41 -7.21
CA TYR A 50 -0.30 0.57 -7.09
C TYR A 50 -1.03 -0.72 -7.43
N PHE A 51 -0.56 -1.44 -8.44
CA PHE A 51 -1.13 -2.72 -8.83
C PHE A 51 -0.09 -3.64 -9.45
N SER A 52 -0.05 -4.88 -8.99
CA SER A 52 0.84 -5.90 -9.53
C SER A 52 0.15 -7.25 -9.70
N TRP A 53 0.66 -8.04 -10.65
CA TRP A 53 0.22 -9.40 -10.90
C TRP A 53 1.41 -10.28 -11.26
N ALA A 54 1.27 -11.59 -11.07
CA ALA A 54 2.34 -12.55 -11.30
C ALA A 54 1.98 -13.51 -12.44
N ARG A 55 3.01 -13.98 -13.15
CA ARG A 55 2.88 -15.08 -14.11
C ARG A 55 4.02 -16.07 -13.95
N THR A 56 3.75 -17.35 -14.21
CA THR A 56 4.79 -18.37 -14.37
C THR A 56 5.74 -17.99 -15.51
N THR A 57 6.89 -18.67 -15.60
CA THR A 57 7.89 -18.44 -16.66
C THR A 57 7.38 -18.72 -18.07
N ASP A 58 6.25 -19.43 -18.19
CA ASP A 58 5.52 -19.74 -19.41
C ASP A 58 4.12 -19.09 -19.45
N ASP A 59 3.99 -17.91 -18.84
CA ASP A 59 2.90 -16.95 -19.04
C ASP A 59 1.52 -17.29 -18.43
N TYR A 60 1.38 -18.28 -17.56
CA TYR A 60 0.12 -18.50 -16.83
C TYR A 60 -0.01 -17.52 -15.66
N THR A 61 -1.16 -16.85 -15.56
CA THR A 61 -1.43 -15.89 -14.48
C THR A 61 -1.68 -16.62 -13.17
N ILE A 62 -0.99 -16.19 -12.12
CA ILE A 62 -1.00 -16.81 -10.80
C ILE A 62 -1.23 -15.76 -9.71
N LYS A 63 -1.77 -16.19 -8.58
CA LYS A 63 -1.94 -15.34 -7.40
C LYS A 63 -1.79 -16.16 -6.14
N ARG A 64 -1.32 -15.51 -5.07
CA ARG A 64 -1.25 -16.14 -3.75
C ARG A 64 -2.65 -16.43 -3.21
N ASN A 65 -2.85 -17.66 -2.75
CA ASN A 65 -4.01 -18.07 -1.97
C ASN A 65 -3.85 -17.64 -0.49
N ALA A 66 -4.79 -18.04 0.37
CA ALA A 66 -4.82 -17.66 1.78
C ALA A 66 -3.65 -18.21 2.61
N ILE A 67 -3.06 -19.35 2.21
CA ILE A 67 -1.94 -19.98 2.91
C ILE A 67 -0.57 -19.51 2.38
N GLY A 68 -0.55 -18.76 1.28
CA GLY A 68 0.66 -18.14 0.72
C GLY A 68 1.21 -18.85 -0.53
N ASP A 69 0.56 -19.91 -1.00
CA ASP A 69 0.96 -20.61 -2.24
C ASP A 69 0.46 -19.87 -3.47
N TYR A 70 1.24 -19.92 -4.54
CA TYR A 70 0.81 -19.38 -5.83
C TYR A 70 -0.01 -20.43 -6.55
N VAL A 71 -1.28 -20.12 -6.79
CA VAL A 71 -2.20 -20.96 -7.56
C VAL A 71 -2.53 -20.30 -8.89
N TYR A 72 -2.91 -21.12 -9.88
CA TYR A 72 -3.37 -20.60 -11.17
C TYR A 72 -4.66 -19.81 -11.03
N MET A 73 -4.78 -18.74 -11.82
CA MET A 73 -6.02 -17.99 -11.97
C MET A 73 -6.87 -18.58 -13.09
N VAL A 74 -8.19 -18.63 -12.89
CA VAL A 74 -9.18 -19.11 -13.87
C VAL A 74 -10.28 -18.08 -14.05
N LYS A 75 -10.96 -18.10 -15.20
CA LYS A 75 -12.15 -17.27 -15.42
C LYS A 75 -13.37 -17.93 -14.79
N ASP A 76 -14.15 -17.15 -14.05
CA ASP A 76 -15.49 -17.57 -13.62
C ASP A 76 -16.54 -17.37 -14.74
N SER A 77 -17.81 -17.61 -14.43
CA SER A 77 -18.92 -17.41 -15.39
C SER A 77 -19.12 -15.97 -15.86
N TYR A 78 -18.57 -15.00 -15.13
CA TYR A 78 -18.63 -13.57 -15.44
C TYR A 78 -17.39 -13.08 -16.19
N GLY A 79 -16.39 -13.95 -16.38
CA GLY A 79 -15.11 -13.62 -17.00
C GLY A 79 -14.11 -12.98 -16.04
N ASP A 80 -14.40 -12.97 -14.74
CA ASP A 80 -13.51 -12.46 -13.71
C ASP A 80 -12.45 -13.50 -13.37
N LEU A 81 -11.21 -13.05 -13.12
CA LEU A 81 -10.16 -13.95 -12.66
C LEU A 81 -10.33 -14.27 -11.18
N VAL A 82 -10.48 -15.55 -10.88
CA VAL A 82 -10.59 -16.12 -9.54
C VAL A 82 -9.51 -17.17 -9.30
N LEU A 83 -9.23 -17.49 -8.03
CA LEU A 83 -8.26 -18.51 -7.66
C LEU A 83 -8.76 -19.91 -8.06
N SER A 84 -7.86 -20.75 -8.55
CA SER A 84 -8.06 -22.20 -8.57
C SER A 84 -7.49 -22.85 -7.31
N GLU A 85 -7.73 -24.15 -7.17
CA GLU A 85 -7.13 -24.98 -6.12
C GLU A 85 -5.80 -25.63 -6.55
N VAL A 86 -5.31 -25.33 -7.76
CA VAL A 86 -4.12 -25.96 -8.33
C VAL A 86 -2.90 -25.10 -8.05
N ILE A 87 -2.00 -25.60 -7.20
CA ILE A 87 -0.69 -25.02 -6.92
C ILE A 87 0.13 -24.98 -8.21
N ALA A 88 0.70 -23.83 -8.52
CA ALA A 88 1.44 -23.60 -9.75
C ALA A 88 2.88 -24.09 -9.62
N HIS A 89 3.31 -24.95 -10.53
CA HIS A 89 4.71 -25.41 -10.58
C HIS A 89 5.43 -24.87 -11.82
N ASN A 90 6.78 -24.88 -11.72
CA ASN A 90 7.61 -24.68 -12.90
C ASN A 90 7.28 -25.76 -13.95
N PRO A 91 7.37 -25.44 -15.26
CA PRO A 91 6.99 -26.35 -16.34
C PRO A 91 7.56 -27.77 -16.22
N GLU A 92 8.80 -27.90 -15.77
CA GLU A 92 9.51 -29.18 -15.61
C GLU A 92 9.06 -30.03 -14.41
N LEU A 93 8.34 -29.45 -13.45
CA LEU A 93 7.86 -30.12 -12.24
C LEU A 93 6.36 -30.46 -12.29
N ARG A 94 5.66 -30.08 -13.36
CA ARG A 94 4.20 -30.26 -13.44
C ARG A 94 3.80 -31.71 -13.58
N SER A 95 2.86 -32.13 -12.75
CA SER A 95 2.23 -33.44 -12.88
C SER A 95 1.39 -33.54 -14.16
N GLN A 96 1.06 -34.76 -14.59
CA GLN A 96 0.17 -34.96 -15.73
C GLN A 96 -1.22 -34.34 -15.52
N ALA A 97 -1.75 -34.38 -14.29
CA ALA A 97 -3.04 -33.77 -13.94
C ALA A 97 -2.99 -32.24 -14.08
N GLU A 98 -1.89 -31.62 -13.64
CA GLU A 98 -1.67 -30.18 -13.79
C GLU A 98 -1.54 -29.79 -15.26
N GLN A 99 -0.79 -30.55 -16.07
CA GLN A 99 -0.68 -30.28 -17.52
C GLN A 99 -2.04 -30.38 -18.23
N LEU A 100 -2.87 -31.36 -17.87
CA LEU A 100 -4.23 -31.48 -18.39
C LEU A 100 -5.09 -30.30 -17.96
N PHE A 101 -5.00 -29.87 -16.70
CA PHE A 101 -5.68 -28.67 -16.22
C PHE A 101 -5.25 -27.42 -17.01
N LEU A 102 -3.95 -27.21 -17.21
CA LEU A 102 -3.43 -26.06 -17.95
C LEU A 102 -3.83 -26.06 -19.43
N SER A 103 -4.03 -27.23 -20.04
CA SER A 103 -4.54 -27.32 -21.41
C SER A 103 -5.93 -26.70 -21.60
N THR A 104 -6.67 -26.49 -20.50
CA THR A 104 -7.98 -25.82 -20.50
C THR A 104 -7.87 -24.30 -20.32
N LEU A 105 -6.68 -23.77 -19.98
CA LEU A 105 -6.47 -22.37 -19.66
C LEU A 105 -5.80 -21.62 -20.82
N GLU A 106 -6.21 -20.36 -20.99
CA GLU A 106 -5.51 -19.42 -21.85
C GLU A 106 -4.26 -18.87 -21.12
N THR A 107 -3.15 -18.71 -21.82
CA THR A 107 -1.99 -17.98 -21.27
C THR A 107 -2.23 -16.48 -21.30
N LYS A 108 -1.47 -15.74 -20.48
CA LYS A 108 -1.53 -14.27 -20.39
C LYS A 108 -2.91 -13.71 -20.03
N MET A 109 -3.77 -14.51 -19.40
CA MET A 109 -5.04 -14.01 -18.86
C MET A 109 -4.83 -12.78 -17.98
N PHE A 110 -5.78 -11.86 -18.02
CA PHE A 110 -5.75 -10.63 -17.25
C PHE A 110 -7.11 -10.37 -16.62
N TYR A 111 -7.12 -9.57 -15.55
CA TYR A 111 -8.33 -9.22 -14.82
C TYR A 111 -9.34 -8.52 -15.75
N SER A 112 -10.62 -8.76 -15.51
CA SER A 112 -11.71 -8.16 -16.27
C SER A 112 -11.80 -6.65 -16.07
N GLU A 113 -12.59 -5.98 -16.91
CA GLU A 113 -12.82 -4.53 -16.77
C GLU A 113 -13.48 -4.17 -15.42
N SER A 114 -14.41 -4.99 -14.94
CA SER A 114 -15.05 -4.81 -13.63
C SER A 114 -14.02 -4.85 -12.51
N GLN A 115 -13.17 -5.89 -12.49
CA GLN A 115 -12.09 -6.02 -11.50
C GLN A 115 -11.10 -4.85 -11.59
N MET A 116 -10.72 -4.45 -12.80
CA MET A 116 -9.80 -3.34 -12.99
C MET A 116 -10.40 -1.98 -12.60
N SER A 117 -11.70 -1.79 -12.76
CA SER A 117 -12.37 -0.57 -12.30
C SER A 117 -12.31 -0.39 -10.79
N ILE A 118 -12.41 -1.49 -10.03
CA ILE A 118 -12.29 -1.50 -8.57
C ILE A 118 -10.85 -1.16 -8.17
N VAL A 119 -9.87 -1.78 -8.84
CA VAL A 119 -8.45 -1.49 -8.63
C VAL A 119 -8.17 -0.01 -8.89
N GLN A 120 -8.62 0.55 -10.02
CA GLN A 120 -8.41 1.96 -10.36
C GLN A 120 -9.01 2.92 -9.32
N GLN A 121 -10.21 2.62 -8.82
CA GLN A 121 -10.82 3.40 -7.74
C GLN A 121 -9.99 3.35 -6.46
N ALA A 122 -9.51 2.18 -6.05
CA ALA A 122 -8.64 2.02 -4.89
C ALA A 122 -7.32 2.80 -5.05
N ILE A 123 -6.72 2.76 -6.24
CA ILE A 123 -5.51 3.52 -6.58
C ILE A 123 -5.77 5.03 -6.48
N ALA A 124 -6.90 5.51 -7.01
CA ALA A 124 -7.25 6.93 -6.96
C ALA A 124 -7.42 7.42 -5.51
N ILE A 125 -8.06 6.62 -4.65
CA ILE A 125 -8.20 6.92 -3.22
C ILE A 125 -6.83 7.01 -2.56
N ARG A 126 -5.97 6.01 -2.78
CA ARG A 126 -4.62 5.98 -2.20
C ARG A 126 -3.78 7.18 -2.64
N LYS A 127 -3.81 7.55 -3.93
CA LYS A 127 -3.12 8.75 -4.43
C LYS A 127 -3.64 10.02 -3.77
N ALA A 128 -4.95 10.17 -3.63
CA ALA A 128 -5.55 11.32 -2.96
C ALA A 128 -5.17 11.40 -1.46
N GLU A 129 -4.96 10.26 -0.80
CA GLU A 129 -4.44 10.20 0.57
C GLU A 129 -2.94 10.52 0.64
N GLU A 130 -2.13 10.01 -0.29
CA GLU A 130 -0.70 10.34 -0.39
C GLU A 130 -0.50 11.84 -0.62
N GLU A 131 -1.31 12.47 -1.49
CA GLU A 131 -1.36 13.93 -1.70
C GLU A 131 -1.84 14.72 -0.46
N LYS A 132 -2.65 14.10 0.39
CA LYS A 132 -3.01 14.68 1.70
C LYS A 132 -1.87 14.55 2.70
N SER A 133 -1.14 13.42 2.69
CA SER A 133 -0.02 13.18 3.61
C SER A 133 1.23 14.00 3.23
N SER A 134 1.41 14.32 1.94
CA SER A 134 2.49 15.19 1.45
C SER A 134 2.26 16.65 1.80
N ARG A 135 1.03 17.04 2.17
CA ARG A 135 0.82 18.27 2.94
C ARG A 135 1.35 18.02 4.35
N ALA A 136 2.57 18.49 4.58
CA ALA A 136 3.23 18.46 5.88
C ALA A 136 2.20 18.79 6.97
N PHE A 137 2.14 17.92 7.99
CA PHE A 137 1.32 18.17 9.17
C PHE A 137 1.63 19.60 9.62
N PRO A 138 0.68 20.54 9.59
CA PRO A 138 1.09 21.93 9.55
C PRO A 138 1.70 22.29 10.91
N THR A 139 2.89 22.90 10.89
CA THR A 139 3.80 23.02 12.03
C THR A 139 3.37 24.07 13.05
N THR A 140 2.32 24.85 12.75
CA THR A 140 1.83 25.93 13.62
C THR A 140 0.30 25.94 13.70
N GLY A 141 -0.24 26.42 14.82
CA GLY A 141 -1.67 26.60 15.06
C GLY A 141 -2.33 25.43 15.81
N ASP A 142 -3.63 25.58 16.09
CA ASP A 142 -4.36 24.63 16.94
C ASP A 142 -4.65 23.30 16.22
N ARG A 143 -4.38 22.20 16.92
CA ARG A 143 -4.59 20.83 16.41
C ARG A 143 -5.48 20.04 17.36
N LYS A 144 -6.42 19.28 16.78
CA LYS A 144 -7.19 18.27 17.51
C LYS A 144 -6.51 16.92 17.30
N LEU A 145 -5.98 16.35 18.38
CA LEU A 145 -5.38 15.02 18.39
C LEU A 145 -6.38 14.00 18.95
N ILE A 146 -6.37 12.79 18.40
CA ILE A 146 -7.24 11.70 18.87
C ILE A 146 -6.52 10.92 19.97
N CYS A 147 -7.15 10.83 21.15
CA CYS A 147 -6.74 9.93 22.23
C CYS A 147 -7.73 8.77 22.32
N ILE A 148 -7.27 7.54 22.04
CA ILE A 148 -8.10 6.33 22.10
C ILE A 148 -7.77 5.58 23.39
N LEU A 149 -8.76 5.45 24.27
CA LEU A 149 -8.65 4.64 25.48
C LEU A 149 -9.20 3.24 25.18
N ILE A 150 -8.32 2.23 25.20
CA ILE A 150 -8.67 0.84 24.90
C ILE A 150 -8.61 0.04 26.20
N GLY A 151 -9.73 -0.58 26.58
CA GLY A 151 -9.85 -1.44 27.75
C GLY A 151 -9.78 -2.92 27.37
N TYR A 152 -9.44 -3.76 28.36
CA TYR A 152 -9.42 -5.21 28.22
C TYR A 152 -10.55 -5.84 29.05
N THR A 153 -11.03 -7.02 28.66
CA THR A 153 -12.15 -7.69 29.34
C THR A 153 -11.80 -8.19 30.74
N ASP A 154 -10.53 -8.44 31.00
CA ASP A 154 -9.99 -8.95 32.27
C ASP A 154 -9.46 -7.86 33.20
N ARG A 155 -9.36 -6.60 32.74
CA ARG A 155 -8.82 -5.50 33.53
C ARG A 155 -9.61 -4.20 33.36
N PRO A 156 -10.27 -3.71 34.42
CA PRO A 156 -10.97 -2.43 34.35
C PRO A 156 -10.01 -1.25 34.32
N PHE A 157 -10.46 -0.14 33.75
CA PHE A 157 -9.76 1.13 33.85
C PHE A 157 -9.69 1.60 35.31
N VAL A 158 -8.50 2.06 35.70
CA VAL A 158 -8.27 2.72 36.99
C VAL A 158 -8.28 4.25 36.89
N LYS A 159 -8.39 4.77 35.66
CA LYS A 159 -8.41 6.19 35.32
C LYS A 159 -9.57 6.48 34.38
N THR A 160 -10.24 7.60 34.62
CA THR A 160 -11.38 8.07 33.85
C THR A 160 -10.94 8.79 32.59
N GLN A 161 -11.84 8.86 31.60
CA GLN A 161 -11.60 9.67 30.40
C GLN A 161 -11.36 11.15 30.75
N ALA A 162 -12.04 11.68 31.78
CA ALA A 162 -11.87 13.06 32.21
C ALA A 162 -10.46 13.33 32.75
N GLU A 163 -9.88 12.39 33.50
CA GLU A 163 -8.48 12.49 33.96
C GLU A 163 -7.50 12.52 32.79
N PHE A 164 -7.72 11.69 31.75
CA PHE A 164 -6.90 11.77 30.53
C PHE A 164 -7.13 13.08 29.77
N ASN A 165 -8.36 13.57 29.71
CA ASN A 165 -8.65 14.85 29.07
C ASN A 165 -7.94 16.01 29.77
N ALA A 166 -7.89 16.00 31.10
CA ALA A 166 -7.14 16.97 31.91
C ALA A 166 -5.63 16.86 31.65
N LEU A 167 -5.06 15.64 31.73
CA LEU A 167 -3.64 15.40 31.44
C LEU A 167 -3.22 15.92 30.05
N PHE A 168 -4.10 15.83 29.05
CA PHE A 168 -3.78 16.28 27.70
C PHE A 168 -4.01 17.78 27.47
N ASN A 169 -5.01 18.40 28.11
CA ASN A 169 -5.50 19.72 27.71
C ASN A 169 -5.51 20.80 28.80
N GLU A 170 -5.41 20.43 30.08
CA GLU A 170 -5.47 21.37 31.20
C GLU A 170 -4.16 22.16 31.33
N VAL A 171 -4.25 23.48 31.22
CA VAL A 171 -3.08 24.34 31.37
C VAL A 171 -2.65 24.36 32.84
N GLY A 172 -1.38 24.06 33.10
CA GLY A 172 -0.82 23.98 34.45
C GLY A 172 -1.19 22.70 35.20
N TYR A 173 -1.39 21.59 34.49
CA TYR A 173 -1.75 20.31 35.10
C TYR A 173 -0.66 19.79 36.07
N THR A 174 -1.04 19.51 37.33
CA THR A 174 -0.09 19.13 38.41
C THR A 174 -0.39 17.80 39.09
N THR A 175 -1.47 17.11 38.68
CA THR A 175 -1.89 15.87 39.34
C THR A 175 -0.83 14.79 39.23
N GLY A 176 -0.53 14.11 40.33
CA GLY A 176 0.47 13.04 40.37
C GLY A 176 1.92 13.51 40.31
N GLY A 177 2.18 14.79 40.58
CA GLY A 177 3.53 15.38 40.51
C GLY A 177 3.94 15.81 39.11
N ALA A 178 2.99 15.90 38.17
CA ALA A 178 3.22 16.47 36.85
C ALA A 178 3.58 17.96 36.95
N THR A 179 4.34 18.46 36.00
CA THR A 179 4.73 19.89 35.90
C THR A 179 3.98 20.64 34.79
N GLY A 180 3.05 19.96 34.11
CA GLY A 180 2.27 20.49 33.00
C GLY A 180 1.53 19.37 32.26
N SER A 181 0.60 19.75 31.38
CA SER A 181 -0.10 18.85 30.47
C SER A 181 0.67 18.61 29.17
N VAL A 182 0.17 17.69 28.34
CA VAL A 182 0.66 17.52 26.96
C VAL A 182 0.55 18.84 26.18
N LYS A 183 -0.52 19.60 26.39
CA LYS A 183 -0.69 20.94 25.80
C LYS A 183 0.38 21.92 26.28
N ASP A 184 0.68 21.94 27.57
CA ASP A 184 1.73 22.82 28.12
C ASP A 184 3.10 22.50 27.51
N TYR A 185 3.44 21.21 27.39
CA TYR A 185 4.68 20.78 26.73
C TYR A 185 4.80 21.32 25.30
N TYR A 186 3.74 21.21 24.49
CA TYR A 186 3.79 21.73 23.13
C TYR A 186 3.84 23.26 23.08
N LEU A 187 3.12 23.96 23.96
CA LEU A 187 3.16 25.43 24.03
C LEU A 187 4.52 25.98 24.46
N GLU A 188 5.28 25.26 25.29
CA GLU A 188 6.62 25.67 25.73
C GLU A 188 7.70 25.41 24.68
N ASN A 189 7.51 24.41 23.81
CA ASN A 189 8.52 23.94 22.85
C ASN A 189 8.25 24.35 21.39
N SER A 190 7.24 25.20 21.13
CA SER A 190 6.84 25.68 19.80
C SER A 190 6.80 27.19 19.71
#